data_AF-W8YAF7-F1
#
_entry.id   AF-W8YAF7-F1
#
_cell.length_a   1.000
_cell.length_b   1.000
_cell.length_c   1.000
_cell.angle_alpha   90.00
_cell.angle_beta   90.00
_cell.angle_gamma   90.00
#
_symmetry.space_group_name_H-M   'P 1'
#
loop_
_entity.id
_entity.type
_entity.pdbx_description
1 polymer ?
#
loop_
_entity_poly.entity_id
_entity_poly.type
_entity_poly.pdbx_seq_one_letter_code
_entity_poly.pdbx_strand_id
1 'polypeptide(L)' 'MGIQIKSPLEIFVEADKIILQKYQPYNACQITGDVSGQNITLANGNITVGIEGAEYLVKEIEKFLNKSEV' A
#
# COMPACT_ATOMS: atom_id res chain seq x y z
N MET A 1 -16.46 14.92 -8.76
CA MET A 1 -16.36 14.69 -7.30
C MET A 1 -15.75 13.31 -7.09
N GLY A 2 -14.52 13.22 -6.60
CA GLY A 2 -13.69 11.99 -6.63
C GLY A 2 -13.91 10.98 -5.49
N ILE A 3 -15.10 10.96 -4.89
CA ILE A 3 -15.46 10.06 -3.77
C ILE A 3 -16.72 9.29 -4.18
N GLN A 4 -16.64 7.95 -4.21
CA GLN A 4 -17.76 7.09 -4.58
C GLN A 4 -18.58 6.70 -3.35
N ILE A 5 -19.87 6.41 -3.55
CA ILE A 5 -20.77 5.92 -2.49
C ILE A 5 -20.17 4.64 -1.88
N LYS A 6 -20.14 4.55 -0.54
CA LYS A 6 -19.49 3.47 0.25
C LYS A 6 -17.95 3.47 0.26
N SER A 7 -17.28 4.51 -0.25
CA SER A 7 -15.82 4.62 -0.09
C SER A 7 -15.45 4.92 1.37
N PRO A 8 -14.35 4.35 1.89
CA PRO A 8 -13.82 4.73 3.19
C PRO A 8 -13.37 6.20 3.19
N LEU A 9 -13.62 6.90 4.30
CA LEU A 9 -13.28 8.30 4.51
C LEU A 9 -12.44 8.46 5.77
N GLU A 10 -11.50 9.39 5.72
CA GLU A 10 -10.75 9.85 6.87
C GLU A 10 -11.37 11.16 7.37
N ILE A 11 -11.55 11.27 8.70
CA ILE A 11 -12.20 12.40 9.35
C ILE A 11 -11.16 13.17 10.15
N PHE A 12 -10.97 14.44 9.81
CA PHE A 12 -10.14 15.37 10.56
C PHE A 12 -11.00 16.43 11.23
N VAL A 13 -10.60 16.86 12.42
CA VAL A 13 -11.24 17.96 13.16
C VAL A 13 -10.22 19.07 13.29
N GLU A 14 -10.53 20.24 12.74
CA GLU A 14 -9.68 21.43 12.81
C GLU A 14 -10.50 22.61 13.33
N ALA A 15 -10.18 23.07 14.54
CA ALA A 15 -10.95 24.06 15.28
C ALA A 15 -12.46 23.69 15.35
N ASP A 16 -13.30 24.39 14.60
CA ASP A 16 -14.75 24.24 14.51
C ASP A 16 -15.23 23.52 13.23
N LYS A 17 -14.30 22.96 12.44
CA LYS A 17 -14.59 22.32 11.14
C LYS A 17 -14.33 20.82 11.17
N ILE A 18 -15.19 20.09 10.46
CA ILE A 18 -14.99 18.68 10.11
C ILE A 18 -14.57 18.61 8.65
N ILE A 19 -13.40 18.02 8.40
CA ILE A 19 -12.84 17.83 7.05
C ILE A 19 -12.95 16.34 6.70
N LEU A 20 -13.62 16.05 5.59
CA LEU A 20 -13.75 14.70 5.05
C LEU A 20 -12.79 14.52 3.87
N GLN A 21 -11.85 13.59 4.00
CA GLN A 21 -10.92 13.24 2.93
C GLN A 21 -11.12 11.79 2.50
N LYS A 22 -10.80 11.48 1.25
CA LYS A 22 -10.74 10.09 0.78
C LYS A 22 -9.70 9.36 1.62
N TYR A 23 -10.09 8.27 2.29
CA TYR A 23 -9.15 7.48 3.05
C TYR A 23 -8.02 6.99 2.14
N GLN A 24 -6.79 7.29 2.52
CA GLN A 24 -5.59 6.70 1.94
C GLN A 24 -4.97 5.83 3.03
N PRO A 25 -4.88 4.50 2.83
CA PRO A 25 -4.19 3.66 3.81
C PRO A 25 -2.69 3.99 3.76
N TYR A 26 -2.24 4.88 4.64
CA TYR A 26 -0.83 5.06 4.91
C TYR A 26 -0.29 3.72 5.39
N ASN A 27 0.70 3.18 4.69
CA ASN A 27 1.26 1.85 4.92
C ASN A 27 0.33 0.67 4.58
N ALA A 28 -0.48 0.71 3.52
CA ALA A 28 -0.97 -0.55 2.93
C ALA A 28 0.16 -1.28 2.18
N CYS A 29 0.10 -2.61 2.17
CA CYS A 29 0.92 -3.42 1.28
C CYS A 29 0.55 -3.10 -0.17
N GLN A 30 1.50 -2.65 -0.99
CA GLN A 30 1.24 -2.32 -2.40
C GLN A 30 0.92 -3.53 -3.27
N ILE A 31 1.19 -4.75 -2.78
CA ILE A 31 0.97 -6.00 -3.52
C ILE A 31 -0.41 -6.57 -3.21
N THR A 32 -0.76 -6.69 -1.92
CA THR A 32 -2.01 -7.33 -1.49
C THR A 32 -3.13 -6.33 -1.20
N GLY A 33 -2.79 -5.06 -0.93
CA GLY A 33 -3.73 -4.03 -0.48
C GLY A 33 -4.02 -4.09 1.03
N ASP A 34 -3.48 -5.07 1.74
CA ASP A 34 -3.75 -5.25 3.18
C ASP A 34 -3.01 -4.22 4.02
N VAL A 35 -3.72 -3.69 5.01
CA VAL A 35 -3.17 -2.81 6.03
C VAL A 35 -2.78 -3.69 7.21
N SER A 36 -1.48 -3.94 7.36
CA SER A 36 -0.91 -4.67 8.50
C SER A 36 0.02 -3.75 9.28
N GLY A 37 0.11 -3.94 10.60
CA GLY A 37 1.03 -3.19 11.44
C GLY A 37 2.51 -3.54 11.22
N GLN A 38 2.82 -4.52 10.36
CA GLN A 38 4.16 -5.06 10.12
C GLN A 38 4.59 -4.88 8.65
N ASN A 39 4.37 -3.69 8.10
CA ASN A 39 4.80 -3.39 6.74
C ASN A 39 6.23 -2.86 6.72
N ILE A 40 7.01 -3.32 5.75
CA ILE A 40 8.40 -2.91 5.51
C ILE A 40 8.46 -1.99 4.29
N THR A 41 9.40 -1.05 4.32
CA THR A 41 9.66 -0.14 3.21
C THR A 41 11.03 -0.42 2.60
N LEU A 42 11.06 -0.65 1.29
CA LEU A 42 12.22 -1.05 0.48
C LEU A 42 12.49 0.01 -0.60
N ALA A 43 13.61 -0.16 -1.33
CA ALA A 43 14.01 0.67 -2.47
C ALA A 43 14.00 2.18 -2.14
N ASN A 44 14.62 2.58 -1.03
CA ASN A 44 14.70 3.97 -0.56
C ASN A 44 13.33 4.66 -0.39
N GLY A 45 12.32 3.93 0.10
CA GLY A 45 11.00 4.53 0.33
C GLY A 45 9.96 4.26 -0.76
N ASN A 46 10.38 3.70 -1.89
CA ASN A 46 9.52 3.59 -3.06
C ASN A 46 8.56 2.39 -3.02
N ILE A 47 8.87 1.37 -2.23
CA ILE A 47 8.09 0.13 -2.16
C ILE A 47 7.71 -0.15 -0.71
N THR A 48 6.41 -0.18 -0.39
CA THR A 48 5.91 -0.58 0.93
C THR A 48 5.10 -1.86 0.81
N VAL A 49 5.53 -2.91 1.50
CA VAL A 49 4.93 -4.25 1.41
C VAL A 49 4.84 -4.90 2.79
N GLY A 50 3.81 -5.72 2.98
CA GLY A 50 3.77 -6.66 4.11
C GLY A 50 4.65 -7.89 3.84
N ILE A 51 4.82 -8.75 4.85
CA ILE A 51 5.66 -9.96 4.78
C ILE A 51 5.26 -10.86 3.59
N GLU A 52 3.97 -11.17 3.45
CA GLU A 52 3.46 -12.02 2.35
C GLU A 52 3.72 -11.39 0.97
N GLY A 53 3.51 -10.07 0.84
CA GLY A 53 3.81 -9.34 -0.38
C GLY A 53 5.30 -9.33 -0.73
N ALA A 54 6.17 -9.27 0.27
CA ALA A 54 7.61 -9.36 0.09
C ALA A 54 8.04 -10.75 -0.40
N GLU A 55 7.53 -11.83 0.21
CA GLU A 55 7.81 -13.21 -0.23
C GLU A 55 7.35 -13.46 -1.67
N TYR A 56 6.18 -12.93 -2.03
CA TYR A 56 5.67 -13.01 -3.40
C TYR A 56 6.58 -12.28 -4.40
N LEU A 57 7.01 -11.06 -4.07
CA LEU A 57 7.91 -10.28 -4.93
C LEU A 57 9.25 -10.97 -5.15
N VAL A 58 9.84 -11.56 -4.11
CA VAL A 58 11.11 -12.29 -4.24
C VAL A 58 10.99 -13.41 -5.27
N LYS A 59 9.94 -14.23 -5.20
CA LYS A 59 9.72 -15.34 -6.14
C LYS A 59 9.54 -14.87 -7.57
N GLU A 60 8.79 -13.80 -7.79
CA GLU A 60 8.57 -13.27 -9.14
C GLU A 60 9.83 -12.61 -9.72
N ILE A 61 10.64 -11.92 -8.89
CA ILE A 61 11.93 -11.37 -9.31
C ILE A 61 12.90 -12.48 -9.69
N GLU A 62 13.05 -13.52 -8.86
CA GLU A 62 13.90 -14.69 -9.16
C GLU A 62 13.50 -15.35 -10.48
N LYS A 63 12.20 -15.58 -10.68
CA LYS A 63 11.66 -16.14 -11.92
C LYS A 63 11.92 -15.26 -13.15
N PHE A 64 11.88 -13.94 -13.00
CA PHE A 64 12.21 -12.99 -14.06
C PHE A 64 13.70 -13.02 -14.42
N LEU A 65 14.58 -13.01 -13.41
CA LEU A 65 16.03 -13.08 -13.60
C LEU A 65 16.43 -14.42 -14.26
N ASN A 66 15.87 -15.54 -13.81
CA ASN A 66 16.14 -16.86 -14.39
C ASN A 66 15.60 -17.01 -15.83
N LYS A 67 14.60 -16.21 -16.24
CA LYS A 67 14.14 -16.16 -17.64
C LYS A 67 15.07 -15.35 -18.55
N SER A 68 15.93 -14.51 -18.00
CA SER A 68 16.79 -13.60 -18.75
C SER A 68 18.13 -14.24 -19.14
N GLU A 69 18.39 -15.48 -18.72
CA GLU A 69 19.58 -16.28 -19.04
C GLU A 69 19.36 -17.25 -20.23
N VAL A 70 18.31 -17.08 -21.03
CA VAL A 70 18.03 -17.86 -22.26
C VAL A 70 18.03 -16.98 -23.49
#